data_AF-A0A1Z4BX35-F1
#
_entry.id   AF-A0A1Z4BX35-F1
#
_cell.length_a   1.000
_cell.length_b   1.000
_cell.length_c   1.000
_cell.angle_alpha   90.00
_cell.angle_beta   90.00
_cell.angle_gamma   90.00
#
_symmetry.space_group_name_H-M   'P 1'
#
loop_
_entity.id
_entity.type
_entity.pdbx_description
1 polymer ?
#
loop_
_entity_poly.entity_id
_entity_poly.type
_entity_poly.pdbx_seq_one_letter_code
_entity_poly.pdbx_strand_id
1 'polypeptide(L)'
;MKKSLFLAMALVFSGSVAAATDHYLLRDGNHIHHLKITNMNDEVTVSADVDFEPNADEAGGHACAAHVTGVAKQVADNELVLKKHSESEASYCELKIHLTPTGATVEQSEACTNFAAGICHFSSDGKEMVKFK
;
A
#
# COMPACT_ATOMS: atom_id res chain seq x y z
N MET A 1 -41.38 -17.72 -48.65
CA MET A 1 -40.35 -16.73 -48.26
C MET A 1 -40.23 -16.72 -46.74
N LYS A 2 -39.01 -16.48 -46.27
CA LYS A 2 -38.40 -17.00 -45.04
C LYS A 2 -38.93 -16.31 -43.78
N LYS A 3 -39.27 -17.09 -42.74
CA LYS A 3 -39.58 -16.59 -41.39
C LYS A 3 -38.25 -16.21 -40.72
N SER A 4 -37.93 -14.92 -40.74
CA SER A 4 -36.72 -14.41 -40.08
C SER A 4 -36.88 -14.43 -38.57
N LEU A 5 -36.00 -15.21 -37.95
CA LEU A 5 -35.75 -15.32 -36.53
C LEU A 5 -35.20 -13.97 -36.02
N PHE A 6 -35.92 -13.29 -35.12
CA PHE A 6 -35.36 -12.16 -34.39
C PHE A 6 -34.44 -12.70 -33.29
N LEU A 7 -33.13 -12.68 -33.57
CA LEU A 7 -32.08 -12.99 -32.61
C LEU A 7 -31.92 -11.79 -31.67
N ALA A 8 -32.42 -11.90 -30.44
CA ALA A 8 -32.20 -10.91 -29.40
C ALA A 8 -30.73 -10.93 -28.98
N MET A 9 -29.98 -9.93 -29.42
CA MET A 9 -28.59 -9.70 -29.02
C MET A 9 -28.60 -9.14 -27.59
N ALA A 10 -28.68 -10.01 -26.59
CA ALA A 10 -28.32 -9.65 -25.23
C ALA A 10 -26.79 -9.46 -25.18
N LEU A 11 -26.33 -8.26 -25.55
CA LEU A 11 -24.98 -7.80 -25.29
C LEU A 11 -24.83 -7.70 -23.78
N VAL A 12 -24.31 -8.75 -23.18
CA VAL A 12 -23.76 -8.72 -21.83
C VAL A 12 -22.59 -7.76 -21.92
N PHE A 13 -22.79 -6.51 -21.49
CA PHE A 13 -21.69 -5.61 -21.17
C PHE A 13 -21.01 -6.20 -19.93
N SER A 14 -20.14 -7.18 -20.14
CA SER A 14 -19.16 -7.58 -19.15
C SER A 14 -18.24 -6.38 -18.93
N GLY A 15 -18.59 -5.56 -17.93
CA GLY A 15 -17.77 -4.46 -17.47
C GLY A 15 -16.37 -4.97 -17.23
N SER A 16 -15.41 -4.44 -17.97
CA SER A 16 -14.01 -4.78 -17.79
C SER A 16 -13.62 -4.28 -16.39
N VAL A 17 -13.36 -5.21 -15.47
CA VAL A 17 -12.87 -4.89 -14.13
C VAL A 17 -11.45 -4.36 -14.31
N ALA A 18 -11.29 -3.03 -14.26
CA ALA A 18 -10.00 -2.39 -14.29
C ALA A 18 -9.44 -2.40 -12.86
N ALA A 19 -8.52 -3.30 -12.57
CA ALA A 19 -7.67 -3.20 -11.38
C ALA A 19 -6.57 -2.17 -11.69
N ALA A 20 -6.51 -1.08 -10.92
CA ALA A 20 -5.41 -0.12 -11.00
C ALA A 20 -4.47 -0.37 -9.83
N THR A 21 -3.18 -0.52 -10.11
CA THR A 21 -2.16 -0.67 -9.07
C THR A 21 -1.11 0.40 -9.23
N ASP A 22 -0.88 1.14 -8.15
CA ASP A 22 0.17 2.14 -8.04
C ASP A 22 1.26 1.64 -7.09
N HIS A 23 2.52 1.89 -7.45
CA HIS A 23 3.67 1.59 -6.62
C HIS A 23 4.42 2.89 -6.29
N TYR A 24 4.90 3.01 -5.05
CA TYR A 24 5.65 4.16 -4.55
C TYR A 24 6.89 3.67 -3.83
N LEU A 25 8.04 4.31 -4.08
CA LEU A 25 9.32 3.90 -3.51
C LEU A 25 10.01 5.08 -2.85
N LEU A 26 10.54 4.84 -1.66
CA LEU A 26 11.53 5.71 -1.04
C LEU A 26 12.77 4.86 -0.74
N ARG A 27 13.94 5.37 -1.12
CA ARG A 27 15.23 4.85 -0.68
C ARG A 27 15.89 5.91 0.18
N ASP A 28 16.20 5.57 1.42
CA ASP A 28 16.85 6.45 2.38
C ASP A 28 18.07 5.73 2.98
N GLY A 29 19.24 6.00 2.41
CA GLY A 29 20.40 5.15 2.64
C GLY A 29 20.10 3.71 2.19
N ASN A 30 20.27 2.75 3.12
CA ASN A 30 19.95 1.34 2.90
C ASN A 30 18.52 0.95 3.31
N HIS A 31 17.71 1.89 3.81
CA HIS A 31 16.29 1.66 4.03
C HIS A 31 15.54 1.79 2.70
N ILE A 32 14.73 0.79 2.39
CA ILE A 32 13.84 0.77 1.24
C ILE A 32 12.42 0.69 1.76
N HIS A 33 11.62 1.71 1.50
CA HIS A 33 10.19 1.70 1.76
C HIS A 33 9.46 1.52 0.44
N HIS A 34 8.61 0.52 0.36
CA HIS A 34 7.72 0.29 -0.78
C HIS A 34 6.28 0.35 -0.32
N LEU A 35 5.48 1.17 -1.01
CA LEU A 35 4.04 1.27 -0.81
C LEU A 35 3.36 0.87 -2.11
N LYS A 36 2.38 -0.03 -2.01
CA LYS A 36 1.55 -0.47 -3.12
C LYS A 36 0.09 -0.22 -2.78
N ILE A 37 -0.62 0.42 -3.70
CA ILE A 37 -2.05 0.72 -3.59
C ILE A 37 -2.75 0.04 -4.76
N THR A 38 -3.67 -0.87 -4.47
CA THR A 38 -4.49 -1.55 -5.47
C THR A 38 -5.94 -1.13 -5.30
N ASN A 39 -6.49 -0.52 -6.35
CA ASN A 39 -7.90 -0.22 -6.47
C ASN A 39 -8.57 -1.29 -7.33
N MET A 40 -9.50 -2.04 -6.75
CA MET A 40 -10.26 -3.06 -7.46
C MET A 40 -11.72 -3.03 -7.01
N ASN A 41 -12.62 -2.78 -7.96
CA ASN A 41 -14.02 -2.48 -7.70
C ASN A 41 -14.14 -1.24 -6.79
N ASP A 42 -14.70 -1.40 -5.59
CA ASP A 42 -14.89 -0.35 -4.58
C ASP A 42 -13.96 -0.55 -3.36
N GLU A 43 -12.96 -1.42 -3.49
CA GLU A 43 -12.00 -1.73 -2.42
C GLU A 43 -10.62 -1.17 -2.75
N VAL A 44 -10.03 -0.45 -1.79
CA VAL A 44 -8.66 0.02 -1.82
C VAL A 44 -7.84 -0.88 -0.91
N THR A 45 -6.96 -1.70 -1.47
CA THR A 45 -5.99 -2.48 -0.69
C THR A 45 -4.65 -1.76 -0.66
N VAL A 46 -4.08 -1.62 0.52
CA VAL A 46 -2.75 -1.08 0.76
C VAL A 46 -1.82 -2.19 1.22
N SER A 47 -0.60 -2.17 0.71
CA SER A 47 0.55 -2.97 1.16
C SER A 47 1.71 -2.01 1.38
N ALA A 48 2.28 -2.02 2.59
CA ALA A 48 3.47 -1.25 2.92
C ALA A 48 4.56 -2.22 3.42
N ASP A 49 5.74 -2.03 2.87
CA ASP A 49 6.91 -2.87 3.03
C ASP A 49 8.09 -1.97 3.38
N VAL A 50 8.89 -2.37 4.37
CA VAL A 50 10.17 -1.73 4.68
C VAL A 50 11.23 -2.79 4.82
N ASP A 51 12.35 -2.58 4.14
CA ASP A 51 13.53 -3.43 4.20
C ASP A 51 14.76 -2.58 4.53
N PHE A 52 15.63 -3.10 5.38
CA PHE A 52 16.94 -2.55 5.66
C PHE A 52 17.98 -3.66 5.62
N GLU A 53 19.01 -3.46 4.80
CA GLU A 53 20.18 -4.34 4.74
C GLU A 53 21.44 -3.51 5.04
N PRO A 54 22.13 -3.75 6.16
CA PRO A 54 23.27 -2.94 6.55
C PRO A 54 24.45 -3.12 5.59
N ASN A 55 25.18 -2.04 5.33
CA ASN A 55 26.45 -2.10 4.59
C ASN A 55 27.67 -2.05 5.53
N ALA A 56 28.87 -2.10 4.95
CA ALA A 56 30.13 -2.13 5.71
C ALA A 56 30.35 -0.89 6.60
N ASP A 57 29.70 0.22 6.31
CA ASP A 57 29.79 1.47 7.08
C ASP A 57 28.78 1.52 8.24
N GLU A 58 27.82 0.59 8.28
CA GLU A 58 26.76 0.49 9.30
C GLU A 58 27.10 -0.58 10.35
N ALA A 59 28.25 -0.37 11.01
CA ALA A 59 28.79 -1.30 12.02
C ALA A 59 27.77 -1.58 13.14
N GLY A 60 27.43 -2.85 13.34
CA GLY A 60 26.47 -3.29 14.36
C GLY A 60 25.00 -3.17 13.92
N GLY A 61 24.73 -2.76 12.69
CA GLY A 61 23.40 -2.82 12.09
C GLY A 61 22.94 -4.28 11.94
N HIS A 62 21.66 -4.52 12.23
CA HIS A 62 21.00 -5.79 11.94
C HIS A 62 19.98 -5.57 10.83
N ALA A 63 19.99 -6.45 9.83
CA ALA A 63 18.97 -6.45 8.81
C ALA A 63 17.58 -6.55 9.44
N CYS A 64 16.64 -5.77 8.93
CA CYS A 64 15.24 -5.85 9.34
C CYS A 64 14.34 -5.76 8.12
N ALA A 65 13.19 -6.41 8.21
CA ALA A 65 12.15 -6.37 7.21
C ALA A 65 10.80 -6.38 7.92
N ALA A 66 9.85 -5.61 7.42
CA ALA A 66 8.50 -5.58 7.92
C ALA A 66 7.49 -5.33 6.80
N HIS A 67 6.32 -5.94 6.93
CA HIS A 67 5.25 -5.86 5.96
C HIS A 67 3.91 -5.71 6.66
N VAL A 68 3.06 -4.82 6.15
CA VAL A 68 1.68 -4.70 6.57
C VAL A 68 0.76 -4.53 5.36
N THR A 69 -0.34 -5.27 5.35
CA THR A 69 -1.29 -5.27 4.25
C THR A 69 -2.73 -5.36 4.75
N GLY A 70 -3.64 -4.72 4.01
CA GLY A 70 -5.07 -4.80 4.26
C GLY A 70 -5.89 -3.77 3.48
N VAL A 71 -7.19 -3.81 3.72
CA VAL A 71 -8.13 -2.82 3.16
C VAL A 71 -7.92 -1.49 3.86
N ALA A 72 -7.70 -0.45 3.06
CA ALA A 72 -7.62 0.93 3.50
C ALA A 72 -8.95 1.65 3.25
N LYS A 73 -9.28 2.58 4.14
CA LYS A 73 -10.42 3.47 3.98
C LYS A 73 -9.95 4.80 3.40
N GLN A 74 -10.62 5.26 2.35
CA GLN A 74 -10.46 6.64 1.90
C GLN A 74 -11.17 7.60 2.87
N VAL A 75 -10.42 8.55 3.42
CA VAL A 75 -10.93 9.54 4.40
C VAL A 75 -10.94 10.95 3.84
N ALA A 76 -10.16 11.22 2.80
CA ALA A 76 -10.19 12.42 1.98
C ALA A 76 -9.78 12.09 0.54
N ASP A 77 -9.89 13.05 -0.38
CA ASP A 77 -9.55 12.87 -1.80
C ASP A 77 -8.12 12.35 -2.01
N ASN A 78 -7.20 12.74 -1.12
CA ASN A 78 -5.79 12.39 -1.17
C ASN A 78 -5.31 11.66 0.10
N GLU A 79 -6.20 11.06 0.87
CA GLU A 79 -5.82 10.39 2.13
C GLU A 79 -6.48 9.02 2.27
N LEU A 80 -5.65 8.02 2.55
CA LEU A 80 -6.06 6.66 2.87
C LEU A 80 -5.61 6.30 4.29
N VAL A 81 -6.42 5.52 4.99
CA VAL A 81 -6.09 4.99 6.31
C VAL A 81 -6.21 3.47 6.32
N LEU A 82 -5.10 2.80 6.54
CA LEU A 82 -5.04 1.35 6.82
C LEU A 82 -5.07 1.15 8.34
N LYS A 83 -5.89 0.21 8.82
CA LYS A 83 -5.83 -0.26 10.21
C LYS A 83 -5.65 -1.78 10.25
N LYS A 84 -4.53 -2.23 10.80
CA LYS A 84 -4.22 -3.66 10.97
C LYS A 84 -4.17 -4.00 12.45
N HIS A 85 -4.98 -4.95 12.88
CA HIS A 85 -4.93 -5.47 14.24
C HIS A 85 -3.66 -6.31 14.46
N SER A 86 -3.00 -6.11 15.59
CA SER A 86 -1.85 -6.92 16.00
C SER A 86 -2.30 -8.34 16.34
N GLU A 87 -1.54 -9.35 15.95
CA GLU A 87 -1.86 -10.73 16.33
C GLU A 87 -1.47 -11.04 17.78
N SER A 88 -0.52 -10.29 18.34
CA SER A 88 0.04 -10.50 19.67
C SER A 88 -0.55 -9.57 20.74
N GLU A 89 -1.20 -8.47 20.35
CA GLU A 89 -1.68 -7.44 21.26
C GLU A 89 -3.05 -6.88 20.86
N ALA A 90 -3.78 -6.30 21.81
CA ALA A 90 -5.05 -5.59 21.57
C ALA A 90 -4.82 -4.17 21.01
N SER A 91 -3.88 -4.03 20.06
CA SER A 91 -3.47 -2.76 19.46
C SER A 91 -3.61 -2.81 17.94
N TYR A 92 -3.76 -1.64 17.31
CA TYR A 92 -3.88 -1.51 15.87
C TYR A 92 -2.72 -0.68 15.33
N CYS A 93 -1.96 -1.26 14.41
CA CYS A 93 -1.10 -0.47 13.54
C CYS A 93 -1.98 0.31 12.57
N GLU A 94 -1.88 1.63 12.62
CA GLU A 94 -2.57 2.55 11.72
C GLU A 94 -1.53 3.19 10.81
N LEU A 95 -1.74 3.09 9.50
CA LEU A 95 -0.97 3.86 8.52
C LEU A 95 -1.88 4.92 7.90
N LYS A 96 -1.44 6.17 7.96
CA LYS A 96 -2.05 7.27 7.19
C LYS A 96 -1.19 7.55 5.98
N ILE A 97 -1.80 7.50 4.81
CA ILE A 97 -1.12 7.64 3.53
C ILE A 97 -1.64 8.89 2.88
N HIS A 98 -0.77 9.88 2.72
CA HIS A 98 -1.10 11.12 2.03
C HIS A 98 -0.58 11.03 0.61
N LEU A 99 -1.49 11.11 -0.35
CA LEU A 99 -1.20 11.06 -1.77
C LEU A 99 -0.92 12.46 -2.30
N THR A 100 0.05 12.55 -3.21
CA THR A 100 0.30 13.71 -4.05
C THR A 100 0.12 13.31 -5.52
N PRO A 101 0.12 14.26 -6.46
CA PRO A 101 0.09 13.91 -7.88
C PRO A 101 1.27 13.04 -8.34
N THR A 102 2.39 13.05 -7.61
CA THR A 102 3.67 12.42 -8.01
C THR A 102 4.16 11.34 -7.05
N GLY A 103 3.54 11.19 -5.88
CA GLY A 103 4.09 10.41 -4.80
C GLY A 103 3.12 10.17 -3.65
N ALA A 104 3.68 9.74 -2.53
CA ALA A 104 2.95 9.53 -1.29
C ALA A 104 3.88 9.74 -0.07
N THR A 105 3.31 10.13 1.07
CA THR A 105 3.99 10.04 2.38
C THR A 105 3.20 9.12 3.29
N VAL A 106 3.88 8.48 4.23
CA VAL A 106 3.27 7.56 5.19
C VAL A 106 3.58 8.02 6.60
N GLU A 107 2.54 8.14 7.42
CA GLU A 107 2.65 8.25 8.87
C GLU A 107 2.18 6.94 9.51
N GLN A 108 2.77 6.56 10.64
CA GLN A 108 2.39 5.35 11.38
C GLN A 108 2.01 5.66 12.83
N SER A 109 1.11 4.86 13.40
CA SER A 109 0.89 4.86 14.85
C SER A 109 2.04 4.19 15.60
N GLU A 110 2.20 4.52 16.89
CA GLU A 110 3.20 3.89 17.77
C GLU A 110 3.04 2.36 17.81
N ALA A 111 1.80 1.86 17.79
CA ALA A 111 1.52 0.42 17.80
C ALA A 111 2.07 -0.35 16.58
N CYS A 112 2.51 0.33 15.52
CA CYS A 112 3.19 -0.30 14.39
C CYS A 112 4.58 -0.86 14.74
N THR A 113 5.17 -0.51 15.89
CA THR A 113 6.41 -1.14 16.38
C THR A 113 6.23 -2.63 16.69
N ASN A 114 5.00 -3.10 16.84
CA ASN A 114 4.70 -4.53 16.99
C ASN A 114 4.73 -5.29 15.66
N PHE A 115 4.78 -4.56 14.54
CA PHE A 115 4.81 -5.12 13.18
C PHE A 115 6.17 -4.94 12.52
N ALA A 116 6.93 -3.91 12.93
CA ALA A 116 8.27 -3.63 12.44
C ALA A 116 9.26 -3.60 13.60
N ALA A 117 10.27 -4.48 13.55
CA ALA A 117 11.24 -4.63 14.62
C ALA A 117 12.46 -3.71 14.44
N GLY A 118 13.03 -3.27 15.56
CA GLY A 118 14.28 -2.52 15.58
C GLY A 118 14.14 -1.14 14.93
N ILE A 119 14.97 -0.86 13.92
CA ILE A 119 15.00 0.42 13.22
C ILE A 119 13.99 0.53 12.09
N CYS A 120 13.45 -0.60 11.62
CA CYS A 120 12.45 -0.62 10.55
C CYS A 120 11.13 -0.01 11.04
N HIS A 121 10.57 0.87 10.22
CA HIS A 121 9.28 1.48 10.44
C HIS A 121 8.64 1.79 9.07
N PHE A 122 7.32 1.81 8.99
CA PHE A 122 6.58 2.09 7.77
C PHE A 122 6.47 3.58 7.46
N SER A 123 6.63 4.46 8.47
CA SER A 123 6.70 5.91 8.28
C SER A 123 7.74 6.26 7.21
N SER A 124 7.42 7.23 6.35
CA SER A 124 8.39 7.77 5.40
C SER A 124 9.16 8.97 5.97
N ASP A 125 8.96 9.27 7.26
CA ASP A 125 9.56 10.39 8.00
C ASP A 125 9.36 11.75 7.30
N GLY A 126 8.19 11.91 6.68
CA GLY A 126 7.81 13.08 5.90
C GLY A 126 8.50 13.18 4.53
N LYS A 127 9.38 12.22 4.18
CA LYS A 127 9.99 12.14 2.84
C LYS A 127 8.99 11.56 1.86
N GLU A 128 8.93 12.14 0.66
CA GLU A 128 8.02 11.69 -0.38
C GLU A 128 8.53 10.41 -1.04
N MET A 129 7.69 9.38 -1.02
CA MET A 129 7.84 8.15 -1.80
C MET A 129 7.43 8.44 -3.24
N VAL A 130 8.31 8.20 -4.20
CA VAL A 130 8.08 8.54 -5.61
C VAL A 130 7.25 7.44 -6.26
N LYS A 131 6.18 7.83 -6.97
CA LYS A 131 5.38 6.89 -7.76
C LYS A 131 6.17 6.33 -8.94
N PHE A 132 6.13 5.02 -9.14
CA PHE A 132 6.77 4.33 -10.26
C PHE A 132 5.83 3.32 -10.92
N LYS A 133 6.19 2.93 -12.15
CA LYS A 133 5.42 2.00 -13.00
C LYS A 133 5.69 0.55 -12.67
#